data_AF-A0A176F772-F1
#
_entry.id   AF-A0A176F772-F1
#
_cell.length_a   1.000
_cell.length_b   1.000
_cell.length_c   1.000
_cell.angle_alpha   90.00
_cell.angle_beta   90.00
_cell.angle_gamma   90.00
#
_symmetry.space_group_name_H-M   'P 1'
#
loop_
_entity.id
_entity.type
_entity.pdbx_description
1 polymer ?
#
loop_
_entity_poly.entity_id
_entity_poly.type
_entity_poly.pdbx_seq_one_letter_code
_entity_poly.pdbx_strand_id
1 'polypeptide(L)'
;MTCHKAQGGEWDTVLVDFADGGGVRNRTFFRWAYTALTRAKRRLYVVDPPEFDVISVDMWDKTEGDEEVVCADDVEAAKLDPDWDRFSFSPATARLLPRHRQLRERWSALGIDVAKLRHLEYCERYTLVRDGVTAELQYYYNRKNLLRRFGPTPGTRSDESLLAEALSAFNALEDTGEREEPDEFVADFLKRLDASLEGGEISRTSFKLMPYRLRVSFADGSRRGDIDFTYDGSKTWTAAQEVGGPGASGGLYSEVQRFMKRLKN
;
A
#
# COMPACT_ATOMS: atom_id res chain seq x y z
N MET A 1 33.49 -26.13 16.41
CA MET A 1 34.41 -25.69 15.33
C MET A 1 33.64 -24.65 14.51
N THR A 2 34.18 -23.48 14.19
CA THR A 2 33.41 -22.47 13.43
C THR A 2 33.36 -22.87 11.95
N CYS A 3 32.30 -22.55 11.21
CA CYS A 3 32.18 -22.91 9.79
C CYS A 3 33.32 -22.36 8.92
N HIS A 4 33.91 -21.23 9.33
CA HIS A 4 35.11 -20.67 8.72
C HIS A 4 36.35 -21.60 8.87
N LYS A 5 36.41 -22.45 9.89
CA LYS A 5 37.45 -23.47 10.11
C LYS A 5 37.08 -24.84 9.56
N ALA A 6 35.84 -25.02 9.06
CA ALA A 6 35.33 -26.23 8.43
C ALA A 6 35.45 -26.23 6.90
N GLN A 7 35.99 -25.14 6.34
CA GLN A 7 36.00 -24.90 4.90
C GLN A 7 36.99 -25.83 4.20
N GLY A 8 36.48 -26.92 3.61
CA GLY A 8 37.25 -27.88 2.81
C GLY A 8 37.12 -29.36 3.23
N GLY A 9 36.48 -29.65 4.37
CA GLY A 9 36.19 -31.02 4.81
C GLY A 9 34.74 -31.44 4.58
N GLU A 10 34.50 -32.74 4.46
CA GLU A 10 33.18 -33.37 4.60
C GLU A 10 33.28 -34.42 5.70
N TRP A 11 32.21 -34.61 6.47
CA TRP A 11 32.18 -35.54 7.60
C TRP A 11 30.96 -36.45 7.51
N ASP A 12 31.11 -37.72 7.92
CA ASP A 12 30.00 -38.68 7.89
C ASP A 12 28.85 -38.27 8.81
N THR A 13 29.16 -37.65 9.96
CA THR A 13 28.16 -37.16 10.91
C THR A 13 28.51 -35.74 11.35
N VAL A 14 27.55 -34.82 11.26
CA VAL A 14 27.70 -33.42 11.66
C VAL A 14 26.59 -33.05 12.63
N LEU A 15 26.94 -32.30 13.67
CA LEU A 15 26.00 -31.65 14.57
C LEU A 15 26.10 -30.14 14.38
N VAL A 16 24.97 -29.50 14.07
CA VAL A 16 24.87 -28.05 13.88
C VAL A 16 23.99 -27.47 14.98
N ASP A 17 24.55 -26.55 15.72
CA ASP A 17 23.87 -25.79 16.75
C ASP A 17 23.60 -24.37 16.23
N PHE A 18 22.33 -23.96 16.25
CA PHE A 18 21.88 -22.65 15.75
C PHE A 18 21.74 -21.60 16.87
N ALA A 19 22.13 -21.93 18.11
CA ALA A 19 21.87 -21.09 19.29
C ALA A 19 22.63 -19.75 19.38
N ASP A 20 23.39 -19.30 18.36
CA ASP A 20 24.19 -18.07 18.48
C ASP A 20 24.36 -17.25 17.17
N GLY A 21 24.02 -15.95 17.24
CA GLY A 21 25.01 -14.90 16.95
C GLY A 21 24.94 -14.02 15.68
N GLY A 22 23.85 -13.94 14.90
CA GLY A 22 23.87 -13.07 13.70
C GLY A 22 22.55 -12.67 13.06
N GLY A 23 21.43 -12.90 13.74
CA GLY A 23 20.09 -12.76 13.16
C GLY A 23 19.74 -13.93 12.23
N VAL A 24 18.49 -14.37 12.31
CA VAL A 24 17.90 -15.36 11.40
C VAL A 24 17.28 -14.63 10.20
N ARG A 25 17.15 -15.30 9.05
CA ARG A 25 16.56 -14.75 7.81
C ARG A 25 17.38 -13.69 7.04
N ASN A 26 18.69 -13.58 7.23
CA ASN A 26 19.55 -12.77 6.35
C ASN A 26 20.44 -13.62 5.43
N ARG A 27 20.98 -12.99 4.40
CA ARG A 27 21.83 -13.66 3.38
C ARG A 27 23.05 -14.36 3.99
N THR A 28 23.66 -13.75 5.00
CA THR A 28 24.85 -14.29 5.67
C THR A 28 24.51 -15.56 6.46
N PHE A 29 23.39 -15.53 7.19
CA PHE A 29 22.83 -16.66 7.91
C PHE A 29 22.54 -17.84 6.97
N PHE A 30 21.80 -17.62 5.87
CA PHE A 30 21.48 -18.72 4.94
C PHE A 30 22.72 -19.32 4.27
N ARG A 31 23.72 -18.49 3.92
CA ARG A 31 25.00 -18.99 3.37
C ARG A 31 25.76 -19.82 4.39
N TRP A 32 25.81 -19.36 5.64
CA TRP A 32 26.43 -20.10 6.73
C TRP A 32 25.71 -21.42 7.00
N ALA A 33 24.38 -21.38 7.11
CA ALA A 33 23.54 -22.55 7.36
C ALA A 33 23.67 -23.57 6.24
N TYR A 34 23.55 -23.15 4.98
CA TYR A 34 23.79 -24.01 3.82
C TYR A 34 25.18 -24.65 3.88
N THR A 35 26.22 -23.86 4.18
CA THR A 35 27.58 -24.36 4.29
C THR A 35 27.77 -25.30 5.48
N ALA A 36 27.05 -25.14 6.60
CA ALA A 36 27.15 -26.02 7.76
C ALA A 36 26.43 -27.36 7.50
N LEU A 37 25.25 -27.29 6.90
CA LEU A 37 24.40 -28.45 6.62
C LEU A 37 25.00 -29.35 5.54
N THR A 38 25.53 -28.76 4.46
CA THR A 38 26.08 -29.51 3.31
C THR A 38 27.40 -30.22 3.59
N ARG A 39 27.98 -30.04 4.79
CA ARG A 39 29.22 -30.74 5.19
C ARG A 39 28.96 -32.14 5.73
N ALA A 40 27.69 -32.48 5.96
CA ALA A 40 27.26 -33.79 6.41
C ALA A 40 27.07 -34.74 5.22
N LYS A 41 27.73 -35.90 5.25
CA LYS A 41 27.65 -36.90 4.17
C LYS A 41 26.61 -38.00 4.43
N ARG A 42 26.38 -38.38 5.70
CA ARG A 42 25.42 -39.44 6.05
C ARG A 42 24.39 -39.01 7.09
N ARG A 43 24.81 -38.35 8.17
CA ARG A 43 23.91 -38.00 9.28
C ARG A 43 24.11 -36.55 9.70
N LEU A 44 23.01 -35.85 9.85
CA LEU A 44 22.97 -34.47 10.31
C LEU A 44 22.06 -34.40 11.54
N TYR A 45 22.58 -33.83 12.61
CA TYR A 45 21.83 -33.51 13.82
C TYR A 45 21.77 -31.99 13.96
N VAL A 46 20.58 -31.45 14.14
CA VAL A 46 20.38 -30.01 14.36
C VAL A 46 19.87 -29.78 15.77
N VAL A 47 20.44 -28.78 16.43
CA VAL A 47 20.06 -28.33 17.77
C VAL A 47 19.57 -26.89 17.64
N ASP A 48 18.42 -26.62 18.26
CA ASP A 48 17.71 -25.33 18.23
C ASP A 48 17.48 -24.74 16.83
N PRO A 49 16.96 -25.53 15.86
CA PRO A 49 16.77 -25.03 14.51
C PRO A 49 15.82 -23.82 14.49
N PRO A 50 16.06 -22.80 13.64
CA PRO A 50 15.16 -21.67 13.52
C PRO A 50 13.78 -22.13 13.03
N GLU A 51 12.72 -21.71 13.72
CA GLU A 51 11.35 -21.91 13.24
C GLU A 51 11.02 -20.88 12.15
N PHE A 52 10.60 -21.38 10.99
CA PHE A 52 10.12 -20.54 9.89
C PHE A 52 8.63 -20.77 9.72
N ASP A 53 7.81 -19.99 10.43
CA ASP A 53 6.38 -19.92 10.16
C ASP A 53 6.11 -18.92 9.01
N VAL A 54 5.11 -19.23 8.19
CA VAL A 54 4.62 -18.42 7.05
C VAL A 54 3.99 -17.11 7.56
N ILE A 55 3.55 -17.08 8.82
CA ILE A 55 3.02 -15.90 9.48
C ILE A 55 3.87 -15.64 10.73
N SER A 56 4.72 -14.60 10.71
CA SER A 56 5.56 -14.29 11.86
C SER A 56 4.79 -13.56 12.95
N VAL A 57 5.04 -13.97 14.20
CA VAL A 57 4.62 -13.28 15.44
C VAL A 57 5.14 -11.82 15.50
N ASP A 58 6.17 -11.50 14.72
CA ASP A 58 6.72 -10.15 14.52
C ASP A 58 5.91 -9.28 13.55
N MET A 59 4.58 -9.43 13.51
CA MET A 59 3.73 -8.56 12.70
C MET A 59 3.93 -7.08 13.03
N TRP A 60 4.37 -6.75 14.26
CA TRP A 60 4.37 -5.39 14.81
C TRP A 60 5.75 -4.86 15.24
N ASP A 61 6.87 -5.55 14.99
CA ASP A 61 8.20 -4.99 15.28
C ASP A 61 9.00 -4.64 14.02
N LYS A 62 9.60 -3.45 14.05
CA LYS A 62 9.99 -2.64 12.89
C LYS A 62 10.96 -3.36 11.94
N THR A 63 10.48 -3.70 10.74
CA THR A 63 11.33 -4.16 9.64
C THR A 63 12.06 -2.98 9.00
N GLU A 64 13.38 -2.98 9.08
CA GLU A 64 14.26 -2.21 8.20
C GLU A 64 13.95 -2.57 6.73
N GLY A 65 13.98 -1.56 5.87
CA GLY A 65 13.29 -1.54 4.59
C GLY A 65 13.82 -2.51 3.52
N ASP A 66 12.87 -3.11 2.79
CA ASP A 66 13.08 -3.56 1.42
C ASP A 66 13.41 -2.34 0.54
N GLU A 67 14.68 -2.17 0.19
CA GLU A 67 15.06 -1.33 -0.95
C GLU A 67 14.82 -2.13 -2.23
N GLU A 68 13.77 -1.76 -2.98
CA GLU A 68 13.67 -2.09 -4.40
C GLU A 68 14.92 -1.55 -5.11
N VAL A 69 15.68 -2.46 -5.74
CA VAL A 69 16.85 -2.10 -6.56
C VAL A 69 16.34 -1.34 -7.78
N VAL A 70 16.36 -0.01 -7.74
CA VAL A 70 16.24 0.83 -8.93
C VAL A 70 17.50 0.60 -9.77
N CYS A 71 17.34 0.24 -11.03
CA CYS A 71 18.47 0.00 -11.94
C CYS A 71 19.34 1.25 -12.03
N ALA A 72 20.67 1.10 -12.00
CA ALA A 72 21.59 2.25 -12.06
C ALA A 72 21.33 3.15 -13.28
N ASP A 73 20.92 2.56 -14.41
CA ASP A 73 20.61 3.26 -15.66
C ASP A 73 19.36 4.17 -15.53
N ASP A 74 18.34 3.74 -14.78
CA ASP A 74 17.12 4.54 -14.56
C ASP A 74 17.38 5.76 -13.68
N VAL A 75 18.32 5.63 -12.73
CA VAL A 75 18.72 6.73 -11.84
C VAL A 75 19.53 7.79 -12.60
N GLU A 76 20.40 7.40 -13.52
CA GLU A 76 21.15 8.37 -14.34
C GLU A 76 20.22 9.16 -15.28
N ALA A 77 19.22 8.52 -15.87
CA ALA A 77 18.20 9.22 -16.65
C ALA A 77 17.32 10.15 -15.79
N ALA A 78 17.09 9.79 -14.52
CA ALA A 78 16.34 10.62 -13.58
C ALA A 78 17.11 11.90 -13.17
N LYS A 79 18.44 11.83 -13.01
CA LYS A 79 19.29 12.98 -12.67
C LYS A 79 19.30 14.09 -13.73
N LEU A 80 18.94 13.78 -14.96
CA LEU A 80 18.84 14.78 -16.04
C LEU A 80 17.61 15.70 -15.90
N ASP A 81 16.68 15.42 -14.98
CA ASP A 81 15.54 16.31 -14.76
C ASP A 81 15.98 17.61 -14.04
N PRO A 82 15.54 18.80 -14.50
CA PRO A 82 15.82 20.05 -13.79
C PRO A 82 15.27 20.06 -12.36
N ASP A 83 14.23 19.27 -12.08
CA ASP A 83 13.63 19.18 -10.76
C ASP A 83 14.36 18.21 -9.82
N TRP A 84 15.33 17.43 -10.32
CA TRP A 84 16.14 16.53 -9.51
C TRP A 84 16.83 17.29 -8.38
N ASP A 85 17.64 18.29 -8.71
CA ASP A 85 18.32 19.12 -7.71
C ASP A 85 17.36 20.11 -7.05
N ARG A 86 16.44 20.70 -7.81
CA ARG A 86 15.50 21.73 -7.33
C ARG A 86 14.63 21.23 -6.18
N PHE A 87 14.18 19.98 -6.24
CA PHE A 87 13.33 19.36 -5.23
C PHE A 87 14.04 18.29 -4.40
N SER A 88 15.37 18.21 -4.49
CA SER A 88 16.19 17.33 -3.66
C SER A 88 15.85 15.84 -3.82
N PHE A 89 15.61 15.40 -5.06
CA PHE A 89 15.55 13.99 -5.37
C PHE A 89 16.91 13.33 -5.13
N SER A 90 16.87 12.06 -4.73
CA SER A 90 18.03 11.22 -4.46
C SER A 90 17.81 9.85 -5.08
N PRO A 91 18.83 8.97 -5.17
CA PRO A 91 18.63 7.60 -5.63
C PRO A 91 17.48 6.87 -4.91
N ALA A 92 17.27 7.13 -3.62
CA ALA A 92 16.19 6.52 -2.82
C ALA A 92 14.78 7.02 -3.22
N THR A 93 14.68 8.26 -3.69
CA THR A 93 13.41 8.90 -4.12
C THR A 93 13.25 8.96 -5.64
N ALA A 94 14.24 8.50 -6.41
CA ALA A 94 14.27 8.53 -7.87
C ALA A 94 13.02 7.88 -8.50
N ARG A 95 12.52 6.80 -7.88
CA ARG A 95 11.29 6.11 -8.26
C ARG A 95 10.01 6.96 -8.21
N LEU A 96 10.02 8.08 -7.47
CA LEU A 96 8.89 9.01 -7.38
C LEU A 96 8.90 10.07 -8.50
N LEU A 97 10.04 10.25 -9.17
CA LEU A 97 10.25 11.29 -10.18
C LEU A 97 9.32 11.16 -11.41
N PRO A 98 9.06 9.96 -11.97
CA PRO A 98 8.12 9.84 -13.09
C PRO A 98 6.74 10.37 -12.76
N ARG A 99 6.26 10.12 -11.53
CA ARG A 99 4.97 10.64 -11.08
C ARG A 99 5.02 12.15 -10.85
N HIS A 100 6.11 12.65 -10.27
CA HIS A 100 6.33 14.09 -10.14
C HIS A 100 6.26 14.81 -11.49
N ARG A 101 6.90 14.27 -12.54
CA ARG A 101 6.84 14.82 -13.90
C ARG A 101 5.39 14.94 -14.43
N GLN A 102 4.60 13.86 -14.29
CA GLN A 102 3.19 13.87 -14.70
C GLN A 102 2.37 14.94 -13.98
N LEU A 103 2.59 15.09 -12.67
CA LEU A 103 1.89 16.09 -11.86
C LEU A 103 2.30 17.51 -12.24
N ARG A 104 3.60 17.74 -12.40
CA ARG A 104 4.16 19.02 -12.84
C ARG A 104 3.57 19.47 -14.17
N GLU A 105 3.54 18.58 -15.17
CA GLU A 105 3.00 18.90 -16.50
C GLU A 105 1.54 19.32 -16.44
N ARG A 106 0.72 18.62 -15.64
CA ARG A 106 -0.70 18.94 -15.50
C ARG A 106 -0.96 20.21 -14.70
N TRP A 107 -0.25 20.41 -13.60
CA TRP A 107 -0.37 21.64 -12.83
C TRP A 107 0.12 22.84 -13.62
N SER A 108 1.23 22.70 -14.36
CA SER A 108 1.73 23.75 -15.26
C SER A 108 0.72 24.10 -16.36
N ALA A 109 0.02 23.11 -16.92
CA ALA A 109 -1.06 23.36 -17.89
C ALA A 109 -2.24 24.18 -17.32
N LEU A 110 -2.40 24.19 -16.00
CA LEU A 110 -3.41 24.98 -15.27
C LEU A 110 -2.85 26.31 -14.71
N GLY A 111 -1.59 26.65 -15.02
CA GLY A 111 -0.90 27.81 -14.46
C GLY A 111 -0.55 27.66 -12.98
N ILE A 112 -0.44 26.43 -12.49
CA ILE A 112 -0.09 26.10 -11.10
C ILE A 112 1.37 25.67 -11.05
N ASP A 113 2.19 26.39 -10.28
CA ASP A 113 3.61 26.10 -10.11
C ASP A 113 3.88 25.34 -8.82
N VAL A 114 4.84 24.42 -8.87
CA VAL A 114 5.36 23.75 -7.66
C VAL A 114 6.41 24.65 -7.02
N ALA A 115 6.09 25.22 -5.86
CA ALA A 115 7.02 26.06 -5.10
C ALA A 115 7.94 25.21 -4.21
N LYS A 116 7.41 24.17 -3.57
CA LYS A 116 8.18 23.26 -2.70
C LYS A 116 7.66 21.83 -2.80
N LEU A 117 8.58 20.88 -2.69
CA LEU A 117 8.29 19.45 -2.53
C LEU A 117 9.04 18.94 -1.29
N ARG A 118 8.35 18.17 -0.45
CA ARG A 118 8.93 17.48 0.70
C ARG A 118 8.68 15.98 0.59
N HIS A 119 9.78 15.23 0.57
CA HIS A 119 9.78 13.77 0.66
C HIS A 119 9.66 13.35 2.12
N LEU A 120 8.52 12.76 2.51
CA LEU A 120 8.26 12.20 3.83
C LEU A 120 8.09 10.68 3.72
N GLU A 121 8.15 9.96 4.84
CA GLU A 121 7.90 8.52 4.83
C GLU A 121 6.52 8.20 4.28
N TYR A 122 6.51 7.47 3.14
CA TYR A 122 5.29 7.10 2.43
C TYR A 122 4.38 8.28 2.06
N CYS A 123 4.92 9.50 1.97
CA CYS A 123 4.14 10.70 1.74
C CYS A 123 4.94 11.79 1.00
N GLU A 124 4.40 12.30 -0.11
CA GLU A 124 4.92 13.47 -0.80
C GLU A 124 4.05 14.67 -0.50
N ARG A 125 4.66 15.77 -0.03
CA ARG A 125 3.94 17.02 0.24
C ARG A 125 4.38 18.12 -0.70
N TYR A 126 3.41 18.68 -1.41
CA TYR A 126 3.58 19.78 -2.35
C TYR A 126 3.05 21.08 -1.76
N THR A 127 3.82 22.14 -1.97
CA THR A 127 3.35 23.52 -1.87
C THR A 127 3.22 24.06 -3.27
N LEU A 128 1.98 24.33 -3.68
CA LEU A 128 1.64 24.87 -4.99
C LEU A 128 1.37 26.36 -4.88
N VAL A 129 1.70 27.09 -5.94
CA VAL A 129 1.49 28.54 -6.04
C VAL A 129 0.85 28.87 -7.38
N ARG A 130 -0.13 29.78 -7.35
CA ARG A 130 -0.71 30.42 -8.53
C ARG A 130 -1.08 31.85 -8.18
N ASP A 131 -0.64 32.82 -8.97
CA ASP A 131 -0.96 34.25 -8.79
C ASP A 131 -0.69 34.80 -7.37
N GLY A 132 0.37 34.30 -6.71
CA GLY A 132 0.75 34.69 -5.35
C GLY A 132 -0.05 33.99 -4.24
N VAL A 133 -1.04 33.17 -4.60
CA VAL A 133 -1.82 32.36 -3.67
C VAL A 133 -1.20 30.97 -3.53
N THR A 134 -1.19 30.44 -2.31
CA THR A 134 -0.55 29.15 -1.98
C THR A 134 -1.57 28.09 -1.58
N ALA A 135 -1.34 26.85 -2.00
CA ALA A 135 -2.06 25.67 -1.52
C ALA A 135 -1.09 24.55 -1.14
N GLU A 136 -1.35 23.86 -0.03
CA GLU A 136 -0.59 22.69 0.38
C GLU A 136 -1.42 21.41 0.21
N LEU A 137 -0.84 20.46 -0.50
CA LEU A 137 -1.41 19.13 -0.69
C LEU A 137 -0.39 18.06 -0.38
N GLN A 138 -0.88 16.88 -0.06
CA GLN A 138 -0.03 15.74 0.20
C GLN A 138 -0.66 14.46 -0.35
N TYR A 139 0.21 13.54 -0.73
CA TYR A 139 -0.22 12.22 -1.16
C TYR A 139 0.60 11.13 -0.52
N TYR A 140 -0.07 10.03 -0.22
CA TYR A 140 0.49 8.85 0.39
C TYR A 140 0.67 7.76 -0.67
N TYR A 141 1.77 7.03 -0.58
CA TYR A 141 2.08 5.91 -1.47
C TYR A 141 2.49 4.70 -0.63
N ASN A 142 2.24 3.49 -1.15
CA ASN A 142 2.68 2.25 -0.50
C ASN A 142 4.14 1.91 -0.87
N ARG A 143 4.68 0.81 -0.35
CA ARG A 143 6.04 0.35 -0.66
C ARG A 143 6.30 0.09 -2.16
N LYS A 144 5.24 -0.21 -2.93
CA LYS A 144 5.27 -0.39 -4.39
C LYS A 144 5.07 0.93 -5.16
N ASN A 145 5.10 2.08 -4.47
CA ASN A 145 4.81 3.42 -5.01
C ASN A 145 3.38 3.58 -5.58
N LEU A 146 2.46 2.68 -5.24
CA LEU A 146 1.04 2.82 -5.59
C LEU A 146 0.40 3.82 -4.65
N LEU A 147 -0.34 4.76 -5.23
CA LEU A 147 -0.98 5.84 -4.51
C LEU A 147 -2.13 5.33 -3.63
N ARG A 148 -2.21 5.81 -2.40
CA ARG A 148 -3.21 5.38 -1.41
C ARG A 148 -4.21 6.48 -1.07
N ARG A 149 -3.74 7.71 -0.90
CA ARG A 149 -4.55 8.84 -0.45
C ARG A 149 -3.92 10.13 -0.93
N PHE A 150 -4.71 11.00 -1.54
CA PHE A 150 -4.31 12.35 -1.94
C PHE A 150 -5.28 13.33 -1.30
N GLY A 151 -4.81 14.48 -0.81
CA GLY A 151 -5.67 15.45 -0.17
C GLY A 151 -4.95 16.68 0.40
N PRO A 152 -5.71 17.61 1.01
CA PRO A 152 -5.13 18.77 1.67
C PRO A 152 -4.24 18.37 2.84
N THR A 153 -3.23 19.20 3.11
CA THR A 153 -2.41 19.06 4.32
C THR A 153 -3.18 19.60 5.53
N PRO A 154 -3.47 18.77 6.56
CA PRO A 154 -4.24 19.19 7.74
C PRO A 154 -3.56 20.35 8.48
N GLY A 155 -4.34 21.35 8.89
CA GLY A 155 -3.85 22.48 9.69
C GLY A 155 -3.14 23.58 8.91
N THR A 156 -3.13 23.51 7.57
CA THR A 156 -2.51 24.53 6.71
C THR A 156 -3.57 25.45 6.13
N ARG A 157 -3.33 26.76 6.12
CA ARG A 157 -4.13 27.69 5.32
C ARG A 157 -3.77 27.50 3.85
N SER A 158 -4.68 26.86 3.11
CA SER A 158 -4.59 26.70 1.65
C SER A 158 -5.77 27.41 1.03
N ASP A 159 -5.55 27.99 -0.15
CA ASP A 159 -6.66 28.50 -0.95
C ASP A 159 -7.53 27.35 -1.47
N GLU A 160 -8.85 27.48 -1.28
CA GLU A 160 -9.80 26.41 -1.59
C GLU A 160 -9.95 26.19 -3.10
N SER A 161 -9.90 27.24 -3.92
CA SER A 161 -10.03 27.13 -5.38
C SER A 161 -8.80 26.46 -5.98
N LEU A 162 -7.62 26.95 -5.63
CA LEU A 162 -6.35 26.39 -6.09
C LEU A 162 -6.20 24.93 -5.67
N LEU A 163 -6.57 24.61 -4.43
CA LEU A 163 -6.55 23.25 -3.92
C LEU A 163 -7.54 22.34 -4.68
N ALA A 164 -8.78 22.79 -4.90
CA ALA A 164 -9.79 22.01 -5.62
C ALA A 164 -9.36 21.72 -7.07
N GLU A 165 -8.76 22.69 -7.74
CA GLU A 165 -8.25 22.52 -9.11
C GLU A 165 -7.04 21.59 -9.18
N ALA A 166 -6.09 21.73 -8.24
CA ALA A 166 -4.95 20.82 -8.14
C ALA A 166 -5.39 19.37 -7.83
N LEU A 167 -6.41 19.21 -6.97
CA LEU A 167 -7.06 17.93 -6.67
C LEU A 167 -7.76 17.34 -7.90
N SER A 168 -8.46 18.17 -8.67
CA SER A 168 -9.13 17.74 -9.90
C SER A 168 -8.12 17.27 -10.95
N ALA A 169 -7.04 18.04 -11.16
CA ALA A 169 -5.94 17.68 -12.07
C ALA A 169 -5.28 16.35 -11.67
N PHE A 170 -5.15 16.14 -10.35
CA PHE A 170 -4.64 14.90 -9.79
C PHE A 170 -5.59 13.72 -10.07
N ASN A 171 -6.87 13.85 -9.76
CA ASN A 171 -7.86 12.79 -9.97
C ASN A 171 -8.06 12.45 -11.46
N ALA A 172 -7.81 13.41 -12.34
CA ALA A 172 -7.82 13.21 -13.78
C ALA A 172 -6.57 12.47 -14.30
N LEU A 173 -5.51 12.30 -13.50
CA LEU A 173 -4.50 11.29 -13.78
C LEU A 173 -5.18 9.96 -13.51
N GLU A 174 -5.68 9.32 -14.57
CA GLU A 174 -6.12 7.94 -14.52
C GLU A 174 -5.14 7.14 -13.68
N ASP A 175 -5.68 6.50 -12.65
CA ASP A 175 -4.95 5.60 -11.77
C ASP A 175 -4.51 4.40 -12.63
N THR A 176 -3.33 4.53 -13.25
CA THR A 176 -2.55 3.41 -13.76
C THR A 176 -1.87 2.65 -12.63
N GLY A 177 -2.04 3.11 -11.38
CA GLY A 177 -1.88 2.23 -10.24
C GLY A 177 -2.92 1.13 -10.41
N GLU A 178 -2.47 -0.12 -10.52
CA GLU A 178 -3.30 -1.29 -10.35
C GLU A 178 -4.26 -1.00 -9.21
N ARG A 179 -5.55 -0.75 -9.52
CA ARG A 179 -6.61 -0.88 -8.53
C ARG A 179 -6.32 -2.24 -7.93
N GLU A 180 -5.95 -2.32 -6.65
CA GLU A 180 -5.77 -3.59 -5.97
C GLU A 180 -6.98 -4.43 -6.36
N GLU A 181 -6.77 -5.40 -7.26
CA GLU A 181 -7.86 -6.22 -7.71
C GLU A 181 -8.39 -6.84 -6.43
N PRO A 182 -9.71 -6.73 -6.19
CA PRO A 182 -10.27 -7.28 -4.98
C PRO A 182 -9.81 -8.73 -4.91
N ASP A 183 -9.19 -9.09 -3.80
CA ASP A 183 -8.78 -10.48 -3.61
C ASP A 183 -10.02 -11.37 -3.73
N GLU A 184 -9.82 -12.68 -3.94
CA GLU A 184 -10.93 -13.59 -4.22
C GLU A 184 -12.08 -13.50 -3.19
N PHE A 185 -11.73 -13.18 -1.93
CA PHE A 185 -12.68 -12.95 -0.85
C PHE A 185 -13.56 -11.71 -1.06
N VAL A 186 -12.95 -10.54 -1.34
CA VAL A 186 -13.70 -9.31 -1.62
C VAL A 186 -14.45 -9.41 -2.96
N ALA A 187 -13.84 -10.04 -3.96
CA ALA A 187 -14.45 -10.23 -5.28
C ALA A 187 -15.72 -11.09 -5.19
N ASP A 188 -15.69 -12.21 -4.46
CA ASP A 188 -16.86 -13.07 -4.25
C ASP A 188 -17.96 -12.33 -3.47
N PHE A 189 -17.59 -11.54 -2.46
CA PHE A 189 -18.53 -10.71 -1.72
C PHE A 189 -19.24 -9.68 -2.62
N LEU A 190 -18.47 -8.93 -3.42
CA LEU A 190 -19.02 -7.92 -4.33
C LEU A 190 -19.94 -8.55 -5.38
N LYS A 191 -19.57 -9.73 -5.91
CA LYS A 191 -20.41 -10.48 -6.84
C LYS A 191 -21.74 -10.89 -6.22
N ARG A 192 -21.73 -11.43 -4.99
CA ARG A 192 -22.96 -11.80 -4.26
C ARG A 192 -23.80 -10.58 -3.91
N LEU A 193 -23.15 -9.49 -3.54
CA LEU A 193 -23.81 -8.22 -3.24
C LEU A 193 -24.51 -7.67 -4.49
N ASP A 194 -23.84 -7.62 -5.63
CA ASP A 194 -24.42 -7.16 -6.89
C ASP A 194 -25.59 -8.06 -7.30
N ALA A 195 -25.45 -9.39 -7.22
CA ALA A 195 -26.54 -10.33 -7.48
C ALA A 195 -27.73 -10.16 -6.51
N SER A 196 -27.48 -9.72 -5.26
CA SER A 196 -28.54 -9.45 -4.28
C SER A 196 -29.36 -8.20 -4.60
N LEU A 197 -28.75 -7.28 -5.35
CA LEU A 197 -29.33 -6.00 -5.74
C LEU A 197 -29.97 -6.06 -7.13
N GLU A 198 -29.72 -7.12 -7.90
CA GLU A 198 -30.38 -7.36 -9.19
C GLU A 198 -31.91 -7.40 -9.00
N GLY A 199 -32.60 -6.46 -9.66
CA GLY A 199 -34.06 -6.27 -9.56
C GLY A 199 -34.52 -5.23 -8.52
N GLY A 200 -33.60 -4.59 -7.79
CA GLY A 200 -33.87 -3.42 -6.95
C GLY A 200 -33.59 -2.08 -7.64
N GLU A 201 -33.99 -0.97 -7.03
CA GLU A 201 -33.65 0.40 -7.49
C GLU A 201 -32.23 0.84 -7.06
N ILE A 202 -31.59 0.07 -6.18
CA ILE A 202 -30.28 0.37 -5.61
C ILE A 202 -29.20 -0.34 -6.43
N SER A 203 -28.16 0.40 -6.80
CA SER A 203 -26.98 -0.14 -7.48
C SER A 203 -25.70 0.28 -6.76
N ARG A 204 -24.69 -0.59 -6.83
CA ARG A 204 -23.33 -0.25 -6.40
C ARG A 204 -22.67 0.62 -7.46
N THR A 205 -22.13 1.77 -7.05
CA THR A 205 -21.46 2.72 -7.96
C THR A 205 -19.95 2.63 -7.89
N SER A 206 -19.41 2.38 -6.70
CA SER A 206 -17.96 2.21 -6.50
C SER A 206 -17.66 1.42 -5.22
N PHE A 207 -16.42 1.02 -5.04
CA PHE A 207 -15.92 0.46 -3.79
C PHE A 207 -14.49 0.93 -3.52
N LYS A 208 -14.10 0.91 -2.25
CA LYS A 208 -12.76 1.26 -1.78
C LYS A 208 -12.31 0.28 -0.70
N LEU A 209 -11.18 -0.37 -0.94
CA LEU A 209 -10.55 -1.24 0.04
C LEU A 209 -9.69 -0.42 1.03
N MET A 210 -9.79 -0.76 2.31
CA MET A 210 -9.05 -0.19 3.43
C MET A 210 -8.61 -1.34 4.36
N PRO A 211 -7.64 -1.12 5.27
CA PRO A 211 -7.24 -2.15 6.22
C PRO A 211 -8.44 -2.69 7.00
N TYR A 212 -8.72 -3.99 6.87
CA TYR A 212 -9.83 -4.70 7.52
C TYR A 212 -11.23 -4.14 7.21
N ARG A 213 -11.37 -3.38 6.12
CA ARG A 213 -12.61 -2.68 5.79
C ARG A 213 -12.80 -2.47 4.29
N LEU A 214 -13.98 -2.79 3.80
CA LEU A 214 -14.43 -2.49 2.45
C LEU A 214 -15.52 -1.41 2.54
N ARG A 215 -15.27 -0.23 1.97
CA ARG A 215 -16.32 0.77 1.76
C ARG A 215 -16.97 0.53 0.41
N VAL A 216 -18.29 0.46 0.39
CA VAL A 216 -19.07 0.33 -0.83
C VAL A 216 -20.02 1.51 -0.94
N SER A 217 -20.02 2.17 -2.09
CA SER A 217 -20.91 3.28 -2.39
C SER A 217 -22.13 2.77 -3.15
N PHE A 218 -23.30 3.14 -2.68
CA PHE A 218 -24.59 2.79 -3.26
C PHE A 218 -25.32 4.04 -3.73
N ALA A 219 -26.12 3.87 -4.78
CA ALA A 219 -27.02 4.90 -5.26
C ALA A 219 -28.33 4.28 -5.76
N ASP A 220 -29.41 5.01 -5.58
CA ASP A 220 -30.65 4.83 -6.35
C ASP A 220 -30.96 6.11 -7.14
N GLY A 221 -32.16 6.21 -7.72
CA GLY A 221 -32.57 7.37 -8.52
C GLY A 221 -32.55 8.73 -7.78
N SER A 222 -32.46 8.75 -6.45
CA SER A 222 -32.55 9.97 -5.62
C SER A 222 -31.56 10.05 -4.46
N ARG A 223 -31.05 8.93 -3.96
CA ARG A 223 -30.21 8.82 -2.75
C ARG A 223 -28.83 8.28 -3.10
N ARG A 224 -27.83 8.71 -2.34
CA ARG A 224 -26.46 8.16 -2.36
C ARG A 224 -25.98 7.95 -0.94
N GLY A 225 -25.27 6.86 -0.69
CA GLY A 225 -24.73 6.55 0.63
C GLY A 225 -23.61 5.53 0.57
N ASP A 226 -22.70 5.63 1.53
CA ASP A 226 -21.58 4.71 1.67
C ASP A 226 -21.80 3.80 2.88
N ILE A 227 -21.46 2.52 2.73
CA ILE A 227 -21.51 1.52 3.80
C ILE A 227 -20.11 0.92 3.96
N ASP A 228 -19.61 0.93 5.19
CA ASP A 228 -18.37 0.29 5.60
C ASP A 228 -18.65 -1.14 6.08
N PHE A 229 -18.18 -2.13 5.34
CA PHE A 229 -18.13 -3.54 5.75
C PHE A 229 -16.77 -3.84 6.37
N THR A 230 -16.76 -4.33 7.61
CA THR A 230 -15.55 -4.68 8.35
C THR A 230 -15.35 -6.20 8.30
N TYR A 231 -14.10 -6.64 8.14
CA TYR A 231 -13.72 -8.05 8.17
C TYR A 231 -12.47 -8.26 9.01
N ASP A 232 -12.31 -9.44 9.60
CA ASP A 232 -11.14 -9.77 10.41
C ASP A 232 -9.97 -10.36 9.59
N GLY A 233 -8.84 -10.63 10.26
CA GLY A 233 -7.67 -11.25 9.64
C GLY A 233 -7.89 -12.67 9.11
N SER A 234 -8.99 -13.33 9.48
CA SER A 234 -9.39 -14.63 8.96
C SER A 234 -10.23 -14.54 7.68
N LYS A 235 -10.43 -13.32 7.15
CA LYS A 235 -11.33 -13.04 6.03
C LYS A 235 -12.78 -13.41 6.36
N THR A 236 -13.24 -13.00 7.53
CA THR A 236 -14.64 -13.12 7.95
C THR A 236 -15.27 -11.74 8.09
N TRP A 237 -16.41 -11.49 7.44
CA TRP A 237 -17.17 -10.25 7.61
C TRP A 237 -17.78 -10.17 9.01
N THR A 238 -17.41 -9.14 9.78
CA THR A 238 -17.77 -9.01 11.21
C THR A 238 -18.78 -7.91 11.49
N ALA A 239 -18.80 -6.84 10.69
CA ALA A 239 -19.73 -5.73 10.89
C ALA A 239 -20.04 -4.97 9.60
N ALA A 240 -21.15 -4.23 9.60
CA ALA A 240 -21.48 -3.25 8.56
C ALA A 240 -22.00 -1.97 9.24
N GLN A 241 -21.62 -0.79 8.74
CA GLN A 241 -22.04 0.50 9.29
C GLN A 241 -22.16 1.58 8.21
N GLU A 242 -23.05 2.53 8.41
CA GLU A 242 -23.17 3.71 7.55
C GLU A 242 -22.01 4.68 7.77
N VAL A 243 -21.51 5.26 6.68
CA VAL A 243 -20.54 6.34 6.74
C VAL A 243 -21.29 7.65 6.96
N GLY A 244 -20.93 8.40 8.00
CA GLY A 244 -21.58 9.66 8.37
C GLY A 244 -22.59 9.55 9.52
N GLY A 245 -22.77 8.36 10.08
CA GLY A 245 -23.64 8.11 11.24
C GLY A 245 -25.03 7.59 10.85
N PRO A 246 -25.89 7.29 11.85
CA PRO A 246 -27.20 6.70 11.62
C PRO A 246 -28.10 7.57 10.75
N GLY A 247 -28.59 7.02 9.64
CA GLY A 247 -29.47 7.69 8.69
C GLY A 247 -28.74 8.45 7.58
N ALA A 248 -27.40 8.47 7.57
CA ALA A 248 -26.61 9.19 6.58
C ALA A 248 -26.80 8.65 5.14
N SER A 249 -27.21 7.39 4.98
CA SER A 249 -27.48 6.81 3.67
C SER A 249 -28.92 7.01 3.18
N GLY A 250 -29.77 7.72 3.94
CA GLY A 250 -31.18 7.94 3.57
C GLY A 250 -32.02 6.66 3.52
N GLY A 251 -31.63 5.61 4.25
CA GLY A 251 -32.32 4.32 4.30
C GLY A 251 -31.74 3.22 3.42
N LEU A 252 -30.75 3.54 2.57
CA LEU A 252 -30.06 2.57 1.71
C LEU A 252 -29.44 1.42 2.52
N TYR A 253 -28.88 1.70 3.70
CA TYR A 253 -28.31 0.67 4.58
C TYR A 253 -29.32 -0.40 4.98
N SER A 254 -30.52 0.01 5.40
CA SER A 254 -31.59 -0.92 5.80
C SER A 254 -32.07 -1.79 4.64
N GLU A 255 -32.12 -1.21 3.44
CA GLU A 255 -32.52 -1.92 2.23
C GLU A 255 -31.45 -2.92 1.79
N VAL A 256 -30.19 -2.51 1.70
CA VAL A 256 -29.05 -3.40 1.42
C VAL A 256 -28.98 -4.53 2.45
N GLN A 257 -29.15 -4.24 3.74
CA GLN A 257 -29.21 -5.26 4.79
C GLN A 257 -30.35 -6.27 4.56
N ARG A 258 -31.52 -5.81 4.10
CA ARG A 258 -32.66 -6.68 3.80
C ARG A 258 -32.40 -7.59 2.60
N PHE A 259 -31.79 -7.06 1.53
CA PHE A 259 -31.39 -7.85 0.36
C PHE A 259 -30.36 -8.92 0.74
N MET A 260 -29.33 -8.54 1.49
CA MET A 260 -28.29 -9.48 1.94
C MET A 260 -28.82 -10.55 2.90
N LYS A 261 -29.81 -10.26 3.76
CA LYS A 261 -30.44 -11.26 4.63
C LYS A 261 -31.22 -12.32 3.85
N ARG A 262 -31.79 -11.97 2.69
CA ARG A 262 -32.53 -12.92 1.85
C ARG A 262 -31.62 -13.98 1.21
N LEU A 263 -30.34 -13.69 1.02
CA LEU A 263 -29.35 -14.64 0.50
C LEU A 263 -28.88 -15.69 1.52
N LYS A 264 -29.17 -15.49 2.82
CA LYS A 264 -28.81 -16.47 3.88
C LYS A 264 -29.90 -17.52 4.12
N ASN A 265 -31.07 -17.39 3.49
CA ASN A 265 -32.18 -18.35 3.54
C ASN A 265 -32.37 -19.00 2.18
#